data_AF-A0A2N1MWV7-F1
#
_entry.id   AF-A0A2N1MWV7-F1
#
_cell.length_a   1.000
_cell.length_b   1.000
_cell.length_c   1.000
_cell.angle_alpha   90.00
_cell.angle_beta   90.00
_cell.angle_gamma   90.00
#
_symmetry.space_group_name_H-M   'P 1'
#
loop_
_entity.id
_entity.type
_entity.pdbx_description
1 polymer ?
#
loop_
_entity_poly.entity_id
_entity_poly.type
_entity_poly.pdbx_seq_one_letter_code
_entity_poly.pdbx_strand_id
1 'polypeptide(L)'
;MTFDGIKKANKRAFKMKCCDLTVIGAEGFKKGVIKSKSKEDWMMKKNLFFSADVNVQNFIKLGVSSESPRQNFINNETNLSYRYMEYGKISLNFGKYLKPSSEFNKAVEEAIESQDPKKFKIIIEEFGQF
;
A
#
# COMPACT_ATOMS: atom_id res chain seq x y z
N MET A 1 3.03 1.44 -4.22
CA MET A 1 3.86 1.66 -3.01
C MET A 1 5.31 1.84 -3.46
N THR A 2 6.04 2.83 -2.96
CA THR A 2 7.48 3.06 -3.28
C THR A 2 8.29 3.39 -2.02
N PHE A 3 9.61 3.55 -2.11
CA PHE A 3 10.41 4.09 -1.00
C PHE A 3 10.01 5.50 -0.60
N ASP A 4 9.37 6.26 -1.49
CA ASP A 4 8.86 7.60 -1.18
C ASP A 4 7.55 7.57 -0.40
N GLY A 5 6.95 6.39 -0.23
CA GLY A 5 5.69 6.19 0.46
C GLY A 5 4.54 5.78 -0.48
N ILE A 6 3.33 5.69 0.07
CA ILE A 6 2.10 5.48 -0.69
C ILE A 6 1.68 6.84 -1.24
N LYS A 7 1.53 6.89 -2.56
CA LYS A 7 0.98 8.05 -3.27
C LYS A 7 -0.49 7.80 -3.56
N LYS A 8 -1.28 8.87 -3.54
CA LYS A 8 -2.68 8.85 -3.97
C LYS A 8 -2.73 8.61 -5.48
N ALA A 9 -3.62 7.74 -5.94
CA ALA A 9 -3.87 7.49 -7.36
C ALA A 9 -4.55 8.68 -8.06
N ASN A 10 -4.40 8.76 -9.39
CA ASN A 10 -5.01 9.81 -10.21
C ASN A 10 -6.53 9.66 -10.25
N LYS A 11 -7.01 8.42 -10.38
CA LYS A 11 -8.42 8.05 -10.48
C LYS A 11 -8.86 7.16 -9.32
N ARG A 12 -10.15 7.23 -9.01
CA ARG A 12 -10.76 6.44 -7.94
C ARG A 12 -11.18 5.05 -8.46
N ALA A 13 -10.49 4.02 -8.01
CA ALA A 13 -10.83 2.63 -8.33
C ALA A 13 -12.14 2.17 -7.66
N PHE A 14 -12.32 2.49 -6.38
CA PHE A 14 -13.46 2.02 -5.59
C PHE A 14 -14.21 3.17 -4.91
N LYS A 15 -15.53 3.04 -4.84
CA LYS A 15 -16.42 3.88 -4.03
C LYS A 15 -16.85 3.09 -2.80
N MET A 16 -16.52 3.61 -1.62
CA MET A 16 -16.99 3.08 -0.34
C MET A 16 -18.44 3.55 -0.12
N LYS A 17 -19.39 2.63 -0.01
CA LYS A 17 -20.80 2.97 0.24
C LYS A 17 -21.14 3.04 1.73
N CYS A 18 -20.44 2.28 2.55
CA CYS A 18 -20.62 2.20 3.99
C CYS A 18 -19.31 1.69 4.62
N CYS A 19 -19.27 1.62 5.95
CA CYS A 19 -18.20 1.01 6.72
C CYS A 19 -18.74 0.54 8.07
N ASP A 20 -18.20 -0.56 8.57
CA ASP A 20 -18.33 -0.90 9.99
C ASP A 20 -17.28 -0.08 10.75
N LEU A 21 -17.74 0.74 11.67
CA LEU A 21 -16.90 1.63 12.47
C LEU A 21 -16.84 1.11 13.90
N THR A 22 -15.62 0.95 14.42
CA THR A 22 -15.39 0.60 15.84
C THR A 22 -14.52 1.66 16.48
N VAL A 23 -15.00 2.28 17.57
CA VAL A 23 -14.21 3.20 18.37
C VAL A 23 -13.26 2.39 19.25
N ILE A 24 -11.97 2.71 19.21
CA ILE A 24 -10.94 2.00 19.98
C ILE A 24 -10.64 2.75 21.29
N GLY A 25 -10.67 4.08 21.27
CA GLY A 25 -10.41 4.90 22.45
C GLY A 25 -8.98 4.73 22.98
N ALA A 26 -8.83 4.59 24.31
CA ALA A 26 -7.52 4.51 24.97
C ALA A 26 -6.76 3.20 24.66
N GLU A 27 -7.46 2.13 24.27
CA GLU A 27 -6.87 0.83 23.95
C GLU A 27 -6.08 0.83 22.63
N GLY A 28 -6.24 1.88 21.81
CA GLY A 28 -5.50 2.03 20.56
C GLY A 28 -4.09 2.59 20.74
N PHE A 29 -3.67 2.86 21.97
CA PHE A 29 -2.32 3.30 22.26
C PHE A 29 -1.32 2.15 22.13
N LYS A 30 -0.36 2.28 21.21
CA LYS A 30 0.74 1.32 21.05
C LYS A 30 2.05 2.07 20.95
N LYS A 31 3.11 1.49 21.50
CA LYS A 31 4.49 1.96 21.32
C LYS A 31 5.37 0.77 20.99
N GLY A 32 6.38 0.99 20.17
CA GLY A 32 7.28 -0.09 19.80
C GLY A 32 8.57 0.39 19.17
N VAL A 33 9.48 -0.55 19.00
CA VAL A 33 10.71 -0.35 18.24
C VAL A 33 10.66 -1.24 17.03
N ILE A 34 10.92 -0.64 15.88
CA ILE A 34 10.97 -1.35 14.62
C ILE A 34 12.41 -1.37 14.16
N LYS A 35 12.94 -2.56 13.89
CA LYS A 35 14.27 -2.76 13.31
C LYS A 35 14.13 -3.20 11.87
N SER A 36 14.76 -2.53 10.92
CA SER A 36 14.74 -2.98 9.53
C SER A 36 15.78 -4.07 9.28
N LYS A 37 15.42 -5.12 8.55
CA LYS A 37 16.34 -6.19 8.13
C LYS A 37 16.70 -6.13 6.65
N SER A 38 15.91 -5.46 5.83
CA SER A 38 16.14 -5.33 4.39
C SER A 38 15.56 -4.02 3.83
N LYS A 39 15.81 -3.79 2.54
CA LYS A 39 15.24 -2.67 1.78
C LYS A 39 13.71 -2.77 1.70
N GLU A 40 13.19 -3.95 1.42
CA GLU A 40 11.75 -4.26 1.35
C GLU A 40 11.08 -4.03 2.71
N ASP A 41 11.73 -4.51 3.77
CA ASP A 41 11.27 -4.33 5.14
C ASP A 41 11.22 -2.84 5.51
N TRP A 42 12.25 -2.08 5.13
CA TRP A 42 12.29 -0.63 5.32
C TRP A 42 11.17 0.09 4.57
N MET A 43 10.93 -0.30 3.31
CA MET A 43 9.84 0.24 2.50
C MET A 43 8.48 -0.03 3.14
N MET A 44 8.24 -1.26 3.61
CA MET A 44 7.01 -1.63 4.31
C MET A 44 6.78 -0.75 5.54
N LYS A 45 7.83 -0.55 6.34
CA LYS A 45 7.79 0.21 7.59
C LYS A 45 7.60 1.70 7.38
N LYS A 46 8.25 2.27 6.35
CA LYS A 46 8.03 3.67 5.94
C LYS A 46 6.60 3.91 5.46
N ASN A 47 5.94 2.87 4.96
CA ASN A 47 4.54 2.87 4.58
C ASN A 47 3.57 2.48 5.71
N LEU A 48 4.04 2.49 6.98
CA LEU A 48 3.26 2.22 8.19
C LEU A 48 2.71 0.79 8.33
N PHE A 49 3.25 -0.17 7.58
CA PHE A 49 2.92 -1.58 7.73
C PHE A 49 3.84 -2.20 8.79
N PHE A 50 3.48 -2.03 10.07
CA PHE A 50 4.30 -2.48 11.20
C PHE A 50 4.09 -3.96 11.56
N SER A 51 2.90 -4.49 11.29
CA SER A 51 2.49 -5.87 11.55
C SER A 51 1.64 -6.36 10.36
N ALA A 52 2.29 -6.68 9.24
CA ALA A 52 1.55 -7.08 8.04
C ALA A 52 1.07 -8.54 8.15
N ASP A 53 -0.21 -8.75 8.46
CA ASP A 53 -0.94 -10.04 8.29
C ASP A 53 -1.36 -10.29 6.83
N VAL A 54 -1.16 -9.31 5.95
CA VAL A 54 -1.54 -9.35 4.53
C VAL A 54 -0.29 -9.65 3.68
N ASN A 55 -0.47 -10.31 2.53
CA ASN A 55 0.60 -10.58 1.55
C ASN A 55 1.07 -9.29 0.82
N VAL A 56 1.53 -8.30 1.60
CA VAL A 56 2.05 -7.00 1.15
C VAL A 56 3.38 -7.18 0.38
N GLN A 57 4.04 -8.33 0.56
CA GLN A 57 5.31 -8.68 -0.06
C GLN A 57 5.27 -8.61 -1.59
N ASN A 58 4.17 -9.03 -2.21
CA ASN A 58 4.04 -8.98 -3.67
C ASN A 58 3.98 -7.53 -4.18
N PHE A 59 3.28 -6.64 -3.46
CA PHE A 59 3.23 -5.21 -3.79
C PHE A 59 4.57 -4.51 -3.60
N ILE A 60 5.32 -4.90 -2.56
CA ILE A 60 6.66 -4.37 -2.32
C ILE A 60 7.60 -4.77 -3.45
N LYS A 61 7.61 -6.05 -3.85
CA LYS A 61 8.43 -6.53 -4.97
C LYS A 61 8.13 -5.78 -6.27
N LEU A 62 6.84 -5.56 -6.58
CA LEU A 62 6.42 -4.79 -7.74
C LEU A 62 6.90 -3.33 -7.67
N GLY A 63 6.79 -2.69 -6.50
CA GLY A 63 7.29 -1.34 -6.26
C GLY A 63 8.80 -1.22 -6.42
N VAL A 64 9.56 -2.12 -5.79
CA VAL A 64 11.03 -2.18 -5.87
C VAL A 64 11.51 -2.40 -7.31
N SER A 65 10.85 -3.28 -8.07
CA SER A 65 11.21 -3.54 -9.48
C SER A 65 10.99 -2.35 -10.41
N SER A 66 10.18 -1.37 -9.99
CA SER A 66 9.81 -0.20 -10.79
C SER A 66 10.71 1.02 -10.53
N GLU A 67 11.68 0.92 -9.61
CA GLU A 67 12.53 2.04 -9.19
C GLU A 67 13.89 2.08 -9.90
N SER A 68 14.41 3.29 -10.08
CA SER A 68 15.71 3.52 -10.72
C SER A 68 16.88 3.01 -9.84
N PRO A 69 18.01 2.60 -10.44
CA PRO A 69 19.21 2.19 -9.71
C PRO A 69 19.83 3.29 -8.81
N ARG A 70 19.30 4.52 -8.81
CA ARG A 70 19.80 5.61 -7.95
C ARG A 70 19.57 5.37 -6.46
N GLN A 71 18.71 4.41 -6.07
CA GLN A 71 18.54 3.96 -4.68
C GLN A 71 19.62 2.94 -4.22
N ASN A 72 20.75 2.83 -4.94
CA ASN A 72 21.93 2.06 -4.52
C ASN A 72 22.57 2.55 -3.20
N PHE A 73 22.16 3.71 -2.65
CA PHE A 73 22.62 4.19 -1.35
C PHE A 73 22.21 3.32 -0.15
N ILE A 74 21.21 2.44 -0.32
CA ILE A 74 20.81 1.48 0.73
C ILE A 74 21.58 0.14 0.58
N ASN A 75 22.65 0.08 -0.20
CA ASN A 75 23.53 -1.11 -0.22
C ASN A 75 24.48 -1.18 0.98
N ASN A 76 24.69 -0.07 1.68
CA ASN A 76 25.51 -0.06 2.88
C ASN A 76 24.60 -0.10 4.11
N GLU A 77 24.73 -1.20 4.86
CA GLU A 77 24.33 -1.41 6.25
C GLU A 77 23.31 -0.44 6.83
N THR A 78 22.09 -0.91 7.11
CA THR A 78 21.14 -0.12 7.88
C THR A 78 20.38 -1.00 8.87
N ASN A 79 21.04 -1.32 9.98
CA ASN A 79 20.38 -1.61 11.26
C ASN A 79 19.64 -0.34 11.74
N LEU A 80 18.70 0.15 10.94
CA LEU A 80 17.87 1.29 11.26
C LEU A 80 16.83 0.81 12.27
N SER A 81 16.85 1.46 13.43
CA SER A 81 15.81 1.28 14.43
C SER A 81 15.04 2.59 14.58
N TYR A 82 13.72 2.52 14.50
CA TYR A 82 12.83 3.64 14.75
C TYR A 82 11.89 3.30 15.90
N ARG A 83 11.66 4.27 16.77
CA ARG A 83 10.66 4.18 17.84
C ARG A 83 9.39 4.86 17.36
N TYR A 84 8.27 4.15 17.44
CA TYR A 84 6.98 4.69 17.06
C TYR A 84 6.03 4.72 18.25
N MET A 85 5.03 5.59 18.12
CA MET A 85 3.91 5.70 19.03
C MET A 85 2.65 5.89 18.17
N GLU A 86 1.68 5.01 18.36
CA GLU A 86 0.41 4.96 17.64
C GLU A 86 -0.72 5.31 18.62
N TYR A 87 -1.67 6.10 18.14
CA TYR A 87 -2.89 6.45 18.85
C TYR A 87 -4.10 6.09 17.97
N GLY A 88 -4.43 4.79 17.94
CA GLY A 88 -5.60 4.30 17.21
C GLY A 88 -6.88 4.84 17.82
N LYS A 89 -7.59 5.73 17.10
CA LYS A 89 -8.86 6.29 17.59
C LYS A 89 -10.05 5.44 17.15
N ILE A 90 -10.04 5.03 15.89
CA ILE A 90 -11.15 4.38 15.20
C ILE A 90 -10.57 3.31 14.28
N SER A 91 -11.22 2.15 14.22
CA SER A 91 -11.02 1.12 13.20
C SER A 91 -12.16 1.17 12.19
N LEU A 92 -11.81 1.09 10.90
CA LEU A 92 -12.76 1.07 9.79
C LEU A 92 -12.63 -0.26 9.05
N ASN A 93 -13.70 -1.04 9.01
CA ASN A 93 -13.81 -2.20 8.13
C ASN A 93 -14.78 -1.88 6.99
N PHE A 94 -14.26 -1.79 5.77
CA PHE A 94 -15.03 -1.35 4.61
C PHE A 94 -14.97 -2.30 3.41
N GLY A 95 -14.25 -3.43 3.51
CA GLY A 95 -14.00 -4.32 2.36
C GLY A 95 -15.27 -4.79 1.66
N LYS A 96 -16.26 -5.26 2.43
CA LYS A 96 -17.56 -5.72 1.91
C LYS A 96 -18.45 -4.60 1.34
N TYR A 97 -18.10 -3.34 1.58
CA TYR A 97 -18.86 -2.17 1.15
C TYR A 97 -18.21 -1.41 0.00
N LEU A 98 -17.04 -1.87 -0.48
CA LEU A 98 -16.39 -1.32 -1.66
C LEU A 98 -17.13 -1.75 -2.91
N LYS A 99 -17.43 -0.79 -3.78
CA LYS A 99 -17.88 -1.07 -5.14
C LYS A 99 -16.91 -0.45 -6.14
N PRO A 100 -16.46 -1.17 -7.17
CA PRO A 100 -15.62 -0.59 -8.19
C PRO A 100 -16.36 0.55 -8.90
N SER A 101 -15.60 1.54 -9.37
CA SER A 101 -16.15 2.60 -10.21
C SER A 101 -16.41 2.06 -11.61
N SER A 102 -17.36 2.69 -12.32
CA SER A 102 -17.65 2.34 -13.71
C SER A 102 -16.43 2.55 -14.61
N GLU A 103 -15.63 3.59 -14.35
CA GLU A 103 -14.38 3.85 -15.06
C GLU A 103 -13.35 2.74 -14.84
N PHE A 104 -13.22 2.26 -13.61
CA PHE A 104 -12.29 1.17 -13.29
C PHE A 104 -12.72 -0.14 -13.95
N ASN A 105 -14.00 -0.51 -13.84
CA ASN A 105 -14.52 -1.71 -14.50
C ASN A 105 -14.27 -1.68 -16.00
N LYS A 106 -14.62 -0.56 -16.66
CA LYS A 106 -14.41 -0.38 -18.09
C LYS A 106 -12.93 -0.51 -18.48
N ALA A 107 -12.03 0.12 -17.73
CA ALA A 107 -10.59 0.02 -18.00
C ALA A 107 -10.06 -1.42 -17.87
N VAL A 108 -10.56 -2.18 -16.88
CA VAL A 108 -10.20 -3.59 -16.68
C VAL A 108 -10.76 -4.46 -17.81
N GLU A 109 -12.03 -4.29 -18.19
CA GLU A 109 -12.66 -5.00 -19.31
C GLU A 109 -11.88 -4.77 -20.62
N GLU A 110 -11.59 -3.50 -20.95
CA GLU A 110 -10.80 -3.13 -22.14
C GLU A 110 -9.36 -3.67 -22.15
N ALA A 111 -8.79 -3.92 -20.97
CA ALA A 111 -7.46 -4.53 -20.83
C ALA A 111 -7.49 -6.05 -21.01
N ILE A 112 -8.53 -6.71 -20.51
CA ILE A 112 -8.76 -8.14 -20.71
C ILE A 112 -9.02 -8.43 -22.19
N GLU A 113 -9.92 -7.66 -22.82
CA GLU A 113 -10.29 -7.84 -24.22
C GLU A 113 -9.13 -7.61 -25.19
N SER A 114 -8.19 -6.72 -24.86
CA SER A 114 -7.08 -6.44 -25.76
C SER A 114 -5.97 -7.48 -25.75
N GLN A 115 -5.98 -8.42 -24.79
CA GLN A 115 -4.91 -9.41 -24.60
C GLN A 115 -3.50 -8.79 -24.52
N ASP A 116 -3.39 -7.52 -24.14
CA ASP A 116 -2.12 -6.78 -24.04
C ASP A 116 -1.79 -6.55 -22.57
N PRO A 117 -0.81 -7.28 -22.01
CA PRO A 117 -0.39 -7.12 -20.63
C PRO A 117 0.02 -5.69 -20.25
N LYS A 118 0.46 -4.87 -21.23
CA LYS A 118 0.87 -3.48 -20.96
C LYS A 118 -0.30 -2.61 -20.51
N LYS A 119 -1.54 -2.92 -20.90
CA LYS A 119 -2.72 -2.15 -20.46
C LYS A 119 -2.95 -2.26 -18.94
N PHE A 120 -2.60 -3.38 -18.31
CA PHE A 120 -2.67 -3.50 -16.84
C PHE A 120 -1.70 -2.57 -16.12
N LYS A 121 -0.55 -2.26 -16.73
CA LYS A 121 0.38 -1.26 -16.18
C LYS A 121 -0.25 0.13 -16.13
N ILE A 122 -0.97 0.51 -17.19
CA ILE A 122 -1.70 1.79 -17.26
C ILE A 122 -2.79 1.85 -16.18
N ILE A 123 -3.51 0.73 -15.95
CA ILE A 123 -4.50 0.66 -14.88
C ILE A 123 -3.85 0.94 -13.51
N ILE A 124 -2.70 0.32 -13.23
CA ILE A 124 -1.97 0.53 -11.98
C ILE A 124 -1.51 1.99 -11.82
N GLU A 125 -1.03 2.62 -12.89
CA GLU A 125 -0.60 4.03 -12.89
C GLU A 125 -1.78 4.98 -12.62
N GLU A 126 -2.94 4.72 -13.23
CA GLU A 126 -4.11 5.58 -13.11
C GLU A 126 -4.90 5.37 -11.81
N PHE A 127 -5.15 4.12 -11.44
CA PHE A 127 -6.06 3.76 -10.35
C PHE A 127 -5.34 3.36 -9.06
N GLY A 128 -4.05 3.03 -9.14
CA GLY A 128 -3.22 2.64 -8.01
C GLY A 128 -2.96 1.14 -7.90
N GLN A 129 -2.15 0.78 -6.91
CA GLN A 129 -1.92 -0.61 -6.48
C GLN A 129 -2.78 -0.82 -5.23
N PHE A 130 -3.70 -1.79 -5.26
CA PHE A 130 -4.67 -2.07 -4.21
C PHE A 130 -4.62 -3.54 -3.78
#